data_AF-A0A939HLR3-F1
#
_entry.id   AF-A0A939HLR3-F1
#
_cell.length_a   1.000
_cell.length_b   1.000
_cell.length_c   1.000
_cell.angle_alpha   90.00
_cell.angle_beta   90.00
_cell.angle_gamma   90.00
#
_symmetry.space_group_name_H-M   'P 1'
#
loop_
_entity.id
_entity.type
_entity.pdbx_description
1 polymer ?
#
loop_
_entity_poly.entity_id
_entity_poly.type
_entity_poly.pdbx_seq_one_letter_code
_entity_poly.pdbx_strand_id
1 'polypeptide(L)'
;MNTSPSSAGDPNYDIYTIDFLNDPAAAGLGPEFAGMGLLRISVEGSGQHATALVEHDYAVTALTARRDLEGFIALSATAVRWLRLGWPEEWGTPELPPTWAPAYPAGGHA
;
A
#
# COMPACT_ATOMS: atom_id res chain seq x y z
N MET A 1 -34.17 4.74 -16.40
CA MET A 1 -32.88 5.45 -16.29
C MET A 1 -31.99 4.60 -15.41
N ASN A 2 -30.96 3.99 -16.00
CA ASN A 2 -30.07 3.03 -15.35
C ASN A 2 -28.96 3.82 -14.67
N THR A 3 -29.08 4.13 -13.38
CA THR A 3 -27.96 4.66 -12.60
C THR A 3 -27.10 3.46 -12.23
N SER A 4 -26.08 3.18 -13.04
CA SER A 4 -24.97 2.34 -12.60
C SER A 4 -24.54 2.84 -11.22
N PRO A 5 -24.36 1.98 -10.21
CA PRO A 5 -23.67 2.41 -9.02
C PRO A 5 -22.30 2.88 -9.50
N SER A 6 -22.00 4.17 -9.34
CA SER A 6 -20.63 4.62 -9.36
C SER A 6 -19.91 3.69 -8.39
N SER A 7 -19.08 2.77 -8.90
CA SER A 7 -18.12 2.06 -8.04
C SER A 7 -17.49 3.16 -7.23
N ALA A 8 -17.73 3.16 -5.91
CA ALA A 8 -17.09 4.09 -5.01
C ALA A 8 -15.61 4.00 -5.34
N GLY A 9 -15.08 5.05 -5.96
CA GLY A 9 -13.85 4.98 -6.72
C GLY A 9 -12.81 4.30 -5.85
N ASP A 10 -12.31 3.16 -6.32
CA ASP A 10 -11.18 2.51 -5.68
C ASP A 10 -10.14 3.61 -5.47
N PRO A 11 -9.70 3.87 -4.23
CA PRO A 11 -8.75 4.93 -3.99
C PRO A 11 -7.54 4.69 -4.89
N ASN A 12 -7.33 5.60 -5.85
CA ASN A 12 -6.14 5.56 -6.68
C ASN A 12 -4.97 5.89 -5.77
N TYR A 13 -4.09 4.91 -5.61
CA TYR A 13 -2.87 5.03 -4.84
C TYR A 13 -1.71 5.27 -5.78
N ASP A 14 -1.04 6.40 -5.59
CA ASP A 14 0.13 6.78 -6.36
C ASP A 14 1.37 6.07 -5.81
N ILE A 15 1.98 5.15 -6.55
CA ILE A 15 3.19 4.45 -6.10
C ILE A 15 4.43 5.31 -6.35
N TYR A 16 5.09 5.73 -5.28
CA TYR A 16 6.35 6.47 -5.35
C TYR A 16 7.56 5.54 -5.41
N THR A 17 7.58 4.51 -4.59
CA THR A 17 8.71 3.57 -4.45
C THR A 17 8.20 2.18 -4.13
N ILE A 18 8.88 1.18 -4.69
CA ILE A 18 8.66 -0.23 -4.37
C ILE A 18 9.96 -0.73 -3.76
N ASP A 19 9.89 -1.16 -2.52
CA ASP A 19 10.99 -1.70 -1.74
C ASP A 19 10.59 -3.08 -1.19
N PHE A 20 11.49 -3.75 -0.49
CA PHE A 20 11.23 -5.05 0.11
C PHE A 20 11.57 -5.00 1.60
N LEU A 21 10.66 -5.51 2.42
CA LEU A 21 10.80 -5.50 3.86
C LEU A 21 11.97 -6.39 4.29
N ASN A 22 13.13 -5.80 4.50
CA ASN A 22 14.33 -6.52 4.96
C ASN A 22 14.31 -6.75 6.48
N ASP A 23 13.81 -5.79 7.25
CA ASP A 23 13.69 -5.87 8.71
C ASP A 23 12.24 -5.63 9.14
N PRO A 24 11.44 -6.69 9.34
CA PRO A 24 10.05 -6.54 9.75
C PRO A 24 9.91 -6.04 11.20
N ALA A 25 10.90 -6.29 12.06
CA ALA A 25 10.88 -5.86 13.45
C ALA A 25 10.91 -4.32 13.56
N ALA A 26 11.70 -3.63 12.73
CA ALA A 26 11.71 -2.17 12.60
C ALA A 26 10.35 -1.62 12.16
N ALA A 27 9.59 -2.40 11.39
CA ALA A 27 8.23 -2.06 10.97
C ALA A 27 7.16 -2.43 12.02
N GLY A 28 7.51 -3.04 13.15
CA GLY A 28 6.55 -3.55 14.13
C GLY A 28 5.76 -4.77 13.66
N LEU A 29 6.30 -5.49 12.67
CA LEU A 29 5.75 -6.72 12.10
C LEU A 29 6.57 -7.92 12.57
N GLY A 30 5.95 -9.10 12.55
CA GLY A 30 6.67 -10.33 12.88
C GLY A 30 7.56 -10.80 11.72
N PRO A 31 8.43 -11.79 11.97
CA PRO A 31 9.39 -12.28 10.98
C PRO A 31 8.74 -12.94 9.76
N GLU A 32 7.47 -13.34 9.82
CA GLU A 32 6.77 -13.94 8.66
C GLU A 32 6.52 -12.95 7.52
N PHE A 33 6.62 -11.64 7.81
CA PHE A 33 6.47 -10.58 6.82
C PHE A 33 7.80 -10.24 6.12
N ALA A 34 8.92 -10.86 6.51
CA ALA A 34 10.21 -10.63 5.86
C ALA A 34 10.17 -10.96 4.36
N GLY A 35 10.72 -10.06 3.55
CA GLY A 35 10.70 -10.18 2.08
C GLY A 35 9.39 -9.74 1.42
N MET A 36 8.35 -9.34 2.17
CA MET A 36 7.15 -8.76 1.58
C MET A 36 7.44 -7.43 0.89
N GLY A 37 6.61 -7.09 -0.08
CA GLY A 37 6.71 -5.85 -0.82
C GLY A 37 6.24 -4.66 0.00
N LEU A 38 7.07 -3.63 0.05
CA LEU A 38 6.78 -2.38 0.75
C LEU A 38 6.62 -1.26 -0.28
N LEU A 39 5.41 -0.75 -0.39
CA LEU A 39 5.02 0.23 -1.39
C LEU A 39 4.78 1.57 -0.71
N ARG A 40 5.57 2.59 -1.05
CA ARG A 40 5.27 3.96 -0.62
C ARG A 40 4.20 4.51 -1.54
N ILE A 41 3.03 4.78 -0.97
CA ILE A 41 1.87 5.27 -1.70
C ILE A 41 1.45 6.65 -1.20
N SER A 42 0.88 7.45 -2.08
CA SER A 42 0.12 8.65 -1.67
C SER A 42 -1.34 8.48 -2.07
N VAL A 43 -2.23 9.05 -1.27
CA VAL A 43 -3.64 9.16 -1.63
C VAL A 43 -3.83 10.41 -2.47
N GLU A 44 -4.25 10.22 -3.73
CA GLU A 44 -4.53 11.31 -4.65
C GLU A 44 -5.55 12.29 -4.02
N GLY A 45 -5.27 13.59 -4.09
CA GLY A 45 -6.15 14.64 -3.57
C GLY A 45 -6.13 14.90 -2.07
N SER A 46 -5.52 14.04 -1.25
CA SER A 46 -5.37 14.27 0.21
C SER A 46 -3.96 14.67 0.63
N GLY A 47 -2.94 14.42 -0.21
CA GLY A 47 -1.53 14.65 0.13
C GLY A 47 -1.02 13.76 1.28
N GLN A 48 -1.83 12.79 1.71
CA GLN A 48 -1.46 11.84 2.75
C GLN A 48 -0.62 10.73 2.14
N HIS A 49 0.57 10.56 2.69
CA HIS A 49 1.43 9.42 2.44
C HIS A 49 1.07 8.23 3.33
N ALA A 50 1.14 7.04 2.75
CA ALA A 50 1.04 5.80 3.46
C ALA A 50 2.06 4.81 2.88
N THR A 51 2.29 3.77 3.65
CA THR A 51 3.08 2.63 3.21
C THR A 51 2.16 1.42 3.17
N ALA A 52 2.07 0.80 2.00
CA ALA A 52 1.35 -0.43 1.75
C ALA A 52 2.28 -1.64 1.87
N LEU A 53 1.76 -2.71 2.46
CA LEU A 53 2.41 -4.02 2.46
C LEU A 53 1.64 -4.95 1.52
N VAL A 54 2.38 -5.55 0.59
CA VAL A 54 1.88 -6.51 -0.41
C VAL A 54 2.72 -7.78 -0.40
N GLU A 55 2.20 -8.85 -0.99
CA GLU A 55 2.97 -10.07 -1.16
C GLU A 55 4.19 -9.85 -2.07
N HIS A 56 5.25 -10.61 -1.82
CA HIS A 56 6.53 -10.49 -2.54
C HIS A 56 6.35 -10.59 -4.06
N ASP A 57 5.61 -11.60 -4.52
CA ASP A 57 5.34 -11.85 -5.94
C ASP A 57 4.62 -10.67 -6.62
N TYR A 58 3.66 -10.08 -5.90
CA TYR A 58 2.95 -8.90 -6.37
C TYR A 58 3.89 -7.69 -6.48
N ALA A 59 4.76 -7.46 -5.49
CA ALA A 59 5.73 -6.36 -5.56
C ALA A 59 6.76 -6.53 -6.67
N VAL A 60 7.23 -7.75 -6.95
CA VAL A 60 8.11 -8.02 -8.10
C VAL A 60 7.38 -7.72 -9.41
N THR A 61 6.12 -8.13 -9.52
CA THR A 61 5.28 -7.84 -10.68
C THR A 61 5.08 -6.33 -10.87
N ALA A 62 4.74 -5.61 -9.80
CA ALA A 62 4.57 -4.16 -9.82
C ALA A 62 5.87 -3.43 -10.16
N LEU A 63 7.02 -3.88 -9.64
CA LEU A 63 8.33 -3.32 -9.96
C LEU A 63 8.70 -3.52 -11.43
N THR A 64 8.39 -4.70 -11.98
CA THR A 64 8.61 -5.02 -13.38
C THR A 64 7.72 -4.16 -14.28
N ALA A 65 6.43 -4.07 -13.97
CA ALA A 65 5.50 -3.19 -14.67
C ALA A 65 5.95 -1.72 -14.63
N ARG A 66 6.57 -1.28 -13.54
CA ARG A 66 6.98 0.13 -13.38
C ARG A 66 8.14 0.48 -14.29
N ARG A 67 9.07 -0.47 -14.41
CA ARG A 67 10.22 -0.35 -15.32
C ARG A 67 9.78 -0.30 -16.78
N ASP A 68 8.74 -1.05 -17.14
CA ASP A 68 8.22 -1.12 -18.50
C ASP A 68 7.41 0.13 -18.88
N LEU A 69 6.60 0.65 -17.93
CA LEU A 69 5.67 1.75 -18.20
C LEU A 69 6.27 3.16 -18.03
N GLU A 70 7.57 3.29 -17.68
CA GLU A 70 8.25 4.57 -17.34
C GLU A 70 7.35 5.55 -16.56
N GLY A 71 6.52 5.02 -15.65
CA GLY A 71 5.37 5.78 -15.21
C GLY A 71 4.49 5.10 -14.17
N PHE A 72 3.32 5.72 -14.04
CA PHE A 72 2.34 5.51 -12.99
C PHE A 72 1.73 4.11 -13.02
N ILE A 73 1.63 3.45 -11.85
CA ILE A 73 0.88 2.20 -11.70
C ILE A 73 -0.21 2.43 -10.69
N ALA A 74 -1.46 2.23 -11.11
CA ALA A 74 -2.57 2.07 -10.20
C ALA A 74 -2.43 0.72 -9.48
N LEU A 75 -2.23 0.76 -8.16
CA LEU A 75 -2.34 -0.43 -7.32
C LEU A 75 -3.79 -0.89 -7.30
N SER A 76 -4.01 -2.19 -7.56
CA SER A 76 -5.32 -2.75 -7.24
C SER A 76 -5.47 -2.78 -5.73
N ALA A 77 -6.58 -2.23 -5.22
CA ALA A 77 -6.92 -2.26 -3.79
C ALA A 77 -6.95 -3.69 -3.20
N THR A 78 -7.13 -4.70 -4.06
CA THR A 78 -7.12 -6.13 -3.66
C THR A 78 -5.73 -6.69 -3.37
N ALA A 79 -4.67 -6.05 -3.85
CA ALA A 79 -3.31 -6.51 -3.66
C ALA A 79 -2.71 -6.03 -2.33
N VAL A 80 -3.13 -4.84 -1.88
CA VAL A 80 -2.70 -4.25 -0.62
C VAL A 80 -3.35 -5.00 0.53
N ARG A 81 -2.53 -5.60 1.40
CA ARG A 81 -3.03 -6.30 2.59
C ARG A 81 -3.07 -5.39 3.81
N TRP A 82 -2.01 -4.59 3.99
CA TRP A 82 -1.85 -3.72 5.14
C TRP A 82 -1.40 -2.34 4.71
N LEU A 83 -1.81 -1.33 5.47
CA LEU A 83 -1.46 0.07 5.30
C LEU A 83 -0.99 0.63 6.63
N ARG A 84 0.08 1.44 6.59
CA ARG A 84 0.53 2.23 7.73
C ARG A 84 0.71 3.67 7.28
N LEU A 85 0.25 4.62 8.10
CA LEU A 85 0.41 6.04 7.78
C LEU A 85 1.87 6.46 7.87
N GLY A 86 2.27 7.37 6.98
CA GLY A 86 3.63 7.85 6.86
C GLY A 86 4.59 6.88 6.17
N TRP A 87 5.76 7.39 5.84
CA TRP A 87 6.85 6.62 5.27
C TRP A 87 7.66 5.87 6.34
N PRO A 88 8.43 4.83 5.96
CA PRO A 88 9.25 4.07 6.89
C PRO A 88 10.22 4.92 7.72
N GLU A 89 10.70 6.03 7.16
CA GLU A 89 11.59 6.99 7.82
C GLU A 89 10.89 7.86 8.86
N GLU A 90 9.57 8.00 8.78
CA GLU A 90 8.74 8.78 9.72
C GLU A 90 8.22 7.90 10.87
N TRP A 91 8.36 6.58 10.76
CA TRP A 91 7.94 5.64 11.78
C TRP A 91 8.79 5.79 13.04
N GLY A 92 8.20 6.36 14.09
CA GLY A 92 8.91 6.72 15.33
C GLY A 92 8.68 8.17 15.74
N THR A 93 8.09 8.98 14.86
CA THR A 93 7.53 10.28 15.27
C THR A 93 6.28 10.06 16.12
N PRO A 94 6.08 10.87 17.18
CA PRO A 94 4.91 10.75 18.06
C PRO A 94 3.59 11.12 17.38
N GLU A 95 3.65 11.71 16.18
CA GLU A 95 2.49 12.20 15.42
C GLU A 95 1.80 11.10 14.60
N LEU A 96 2.51 10.01 14.28
CA LEU A 96 1.98 8.93 13.46
C LEU A 96 1.57 7.72 14.31
N PRO A 97 0.37 7.16 14.10
CA PRO A 97 -0.02 5.94 14.78
C PRO A 97 0.92 4.79 14.38
N PRO A 98 1.49 4.05 15.34
CA PRO A 98 2.45 2.97 15.06
C PRO A 98 1.75 1.67 14.63
N THR A 99 0.56 1.75 14.04
CA THR A 99 -0.29 0.59 13.77
C THR A 99 -0.47 0.39 12.28
N TRP A 100 -0.29 -0.86 11.86
CA TRP A 100 -0.74 -1.33 10.56
C TRP A 100 -2.25 -1.56 10.60
N ALA A 101 -2.97 -0.99 9.64
CA ALA A 101 -4.38 -1.21 9.41
C ALA A 101 -4.57 -2.14 8.20
N PRO A 102 -5.53 -3.08 8.22
CA PRO A 102 -5.85 -3.85 7.02
C PRO A 102 -6.40 -2.91 5.94
N ALA A 103 -5.89 -3.06 4.72
CA ALA A 103 -6.26 -2.20 3.59
C ALA A 103 -7.53 -2.63 2.85
N TYR A 104 -8.08 -3.80 3.22
CA TYR A 104 -9.30 -4.32 2.61
C TYR A 104 -10.43 -3.27 2.65
N PRO A 105 -11.13 -3.02 1.54
CA PRO A 105 -12.32 -2.21 1.59
C PRO A 105 -13.32 -2.92 2.51
N ALA A 106 -13.94 -2.15 3.40
CA ALA A 106 -15.13 -2.57 4.11
C ALA A 106 -16.18 -3.02 3.08
N GLY A 107 -16.29 -4.33 2.85
CA GLY A 107 -17.07 -4.88 1.74
C GLY A 107 -17.03 -6.41 1.58
N GLY A 108 -16.16 -7.11 2.32
CA GLY A 108 -16.31 -8.55 2.53
C GLY A 108 -17.38 -8.82 3.57
N HIS A 109 -18.66 -8.87 3.16
CA HIS A 109 -19.75 -9.41 3.96
C HIS A 109 -19.35 -10.79 4.51
N ALA A 110 -19.41 -10.95 5.83
CA ALA A 110 -19.74 -12.22 6.46
C ALA A 110 -21.25 -12.22 6.77
#